data_AF-A0AAF0ZTM1-F1
#
_entry.id   AF-A0AAF0ZTM1-F1
#
_cell.length_a   1.000
_cell.length_b   1.000
_cell.length_c   1.000
_cell.angle_alpha   90.00
_cell.angle_beta   90.00
_cell.angle_gamma   90.00
#
_symmetry.space_group_name_H-M   'P 1'
#
loop_
_entity.id
_entity.type
_entity.pdbx_description
1 polymer ?
#
loop_
_entity_poly.entity_id
_entity_poly.type
_entity_poly.pdbx_seq_one_letter_code
_entity_poly.pdbx_strand_id
1 'polypeptide(L)'
;MSERLPLSWLVQASTFNVKIGEETVITTVTDREAMAISSISALKSELKTPDPFVGIDVVNNGDLLLFHVKNRCLIIQFNRMMLLDYLTDIPSSLQEFLLDKSITFIGPRNMSQMSIGSSISGRSSEKIVFNRIVDVGYLSGKLCRKPDLLSSTLEELLGRVGIDIKKPVISEGSMRPDWQSSSVLSEEEVKYVMYEVHSCYQIANKLITDATSATASE
;
A
#
# COMPACT_ATOMS: atom_id res chain seq x y z
N MET A 1 -21.16 -7.14 18.13
CA MET A 1 -20.52 -8.41 18.53
C MET A 1 -19.50 -8.74 17.46
N SER A 2 -18.21 -8.81 17.78
CA SER A 2 -17.18 -9.26 16.84
C SER A 2 -17.21 -10.78 16.80
N GLU A 3 -17.66 -11.36 15.69
CA GLU A 3 -17.61 -12.80 15.47
C GLU A 3 -16.13 -13.23 15.45
N ARG A 4 -15.72 -14.02 16.45
CA ARG A 4 -14.36 -14.56 16.54
C ARG A 4 -14.27 -15.80 15.67
N LEU A 5 -14.10 -15.60 14.37
CA LEU A 5 -13.80 -16.68 13.44
C LEU A 5 -12.41 -17.27 13.74
N PRO A 6 -12.18 -18.58 13.51
CA PRO A 6 -10.84 -19.16 13.60
C PRO A 6 -9.85 -18.43 12.67
N LEU A 7 -8.62 -18.24 13.13
CA LEU A 7 -7.59 -17.51 12.38
C LEU A 7 -7.35 -18.12 11.00
N SER A 8 -7.33 -19.45 10.90
CA SER A 8 -7.14 -20.16 9.63
C SER A 8 -8.23 -19.85 8.60
N TRP A 9 -9.48 -19.66 9.05
CA TRP A 9 -10.59 -19.29 8.17
C TRP A 9 -10.48 -17.83 7.73
N LEU A 10 -10.09 -16.94 8.64
CA LEU A 10 -9.83 -15.54 8.32
C LEU A 10 -8.72 -15.42 7.28
N VAL A 11 -7.60 -16.12 7.44
CA VAL A 11 -6.50 -16.11 6.46
C VAL A 11 -6.98 -16.49 5.06
N GLN A 12 -7.77 -17.57 4.95
CA GLN A 12 -8.28 -18.02 3.67
C GLN A 12 -9.29 -17.05 3.06
N ALA A 13 -10.23 -16.54 3.86
CA ALA A 13 -11.27 -15.61 3.40
C ALA A 13 -10.72 -14.20 3.09
N SER A 14 -9.58 -13.84 3.68
CA SER A 14 -8.89 -12.56 3.49
C SER A 14 -7.96 -12.52 2.28
N THR A 15 -7.74 -13.65 1.59
CA THR A 15 -6.75 -13.74 0.51
C THR A 15 -7.40 -13.69 -0.87
N PHE A 16 -6.92 -12.76 -1.70
CA PHE A 16 -7.34 -12.54 -3.09
C PHE A 16 -6.15 -12.78 -4.03
N ASN A 17 -6.39 -13.38 -5.19
CA ASN A 17 -5.41 -13.45 -6.28
C ASN A 17 -5.79 -12.41 -7.33
N VAL A 18 -5.28 -11.20 -7.18
CA VAL A 18 -5.71 -10.04 -7.96
C VAL A 18 -4.88 -9.94 -9.23
N LYS A 19 -5.53 -10.04 -10.39
CA LYS A 19 -4.88 -9.78 -11.67
C LYS A 19 -4.89 -8.30 -12.00
N ILE A 20 -3.71 -7.68 -12.07
CA ILE A 20 -3.52 -6.27 -12.41
C ILE A 20 -2.33 -6.14 -13.37
N GLY A 21 -2.58 -5.53 -14.54
CA GLY A 21 -1.65 -5.63 -15.68
C GLY A 21 -1.43 -7.09 -16.08
N GLU A 22 -0.16 -7.47 -16.24
CA GLU A 22 0.26 -8.84 -16.55
C GLU A 22 0.51 -9.70 -15.29
N GLU A 23 0.48 -9.09 -14.11
CA GLU A 23 0.81 -9.78 -12.85
C GLU A 23 -0.42 -10.29 -12.11
N THR A 24 -0.20 -11.36 -11.34
CA THR A 24 -1.13 -11.82 -10.31
C THR A 24 -0.50 -11.54 -8.95
N VAL A 25 -1.16 -10.69 -8.17
CA VAL A 25 -0.71 -10.27 -6.85
C VAL A 25 -1.52 -11.00 -5.78
N ILE A 26 -0.83 -11.60 -4.82
CA ILE A 26 -1.44 -12.21 -3.64
C ILE A 26 -1.77 -11.09 -2.66
N THR A 27 -3.05 -10.78 -2.52
CA THR A 27 -3.52 -9.68 -1.68
C THR A 27 -4.20 -10.19 -0.44
N THR A 28 -3.74 -9.74 0.74
CA THR A 28 -4.41 -10.00 2.02
C THR A 28 -5.19 -8.76 2.45
N VAL A 29 -6.48 -8.91 2.72
CA VAL A 29 -7.36 -7.86 3.26
C VAL A 29 -7.73 -8.19 4.69
N THR A 30 -7.48 -7.29 5.64
CA THR A 30 -7.77 -7.57 7.05
C THR A 30 -8.26 -6.35 7.82
N ASP A 31 -9.15 -6.60 8.77
CA ASP A 31 -9.61 -5.66 9.79
C ASP A 31 -9.23 -6.12 11.22
N ARG A 32 -8.24 -7.02 11.36
CA ARG A 32 -7.80 -7.58 12.64
C ARG A 32 -6.31 -7.38 12.87
N GLU A 33 -5.94 -6.98 14.08
CA GLU A 33 -4.56 -6.71 14.51
C GLU A 33 -3.65 -7.92 14.27
N ALA A 34 -4.05 -9.09 14.77
CA ALA A 34 -3.22 -10.31 14.67
C ALA A 34 -2.89 -10.67 13.21
N MET A 35 -3.86 -10.47 12.30
CA MET A 35 -3.70 -10.71 10.87
C MET A 35 -2.83 -9.64 10.21
N ALA A 36 -3.01 -8.37 10.58
CA ALA A 36 -2.16 -7.28 10.11
C ALA A 36 -0.69 -7.51 10.50
N ILE A 37 -0.42 -7.84 11.76
CA ILE A 37 0.94 -8.14 12.27
C ILE A 37 1.55 -9.33 11.52
N SER A 38 0.81 -10.43 11.39
CA SER A 38 1.27 -11.61 10.65
C SER A 38 1.61 -11.27 9.20
N SER A 39 0.78 -10.45 8.54
CA SER A 39 0.97 -10.07 7.14
C SER A 39 2.15 -9.12 6.95
N ILE A 40 2.38 -8.19 7.89
CA ILE A 40 3.57 -7.33 7.91
C ILE A 40 4.83 -8.17 8.05
N SER A 41 4.84 -9.18 8.92
CA SER A 41 5.98 -10.09 9.05
C SER A 41 6.26 -10.83 7.74
N ALA A 42 5.22 -11.26 7.03
CA ALA A 42 5.37 -11.89 5.72
C ALA A 42 5.96 -10.92 4.68
N LEU A 43 5.52 -9.66 4.64
CA LEU A 43 6.11 -8.64 3.77
C LEU A 43 7.58 -8.37 4.10
N LYS A 44 7.92 -8.20 5.39
CA LYS A 44 9.31 -7.99 5.84
C LYS A 44 10.24 -9.13 5.40
N SER A 45 9.75 -10.36 5.36
CA SER A 45 10.54 -11.52 4.91
C SER A 45 10.98 -11.43 3.44
N GLU A 46 10.32 -10.60 2.63
CA GLU A 46 10.64 -10.38 1.22
C GLU A 46 11.68 -9.26 1.00
N LEU A 47 11.91 -8.42 2.01
CA LEU A 47 12.80 -7.25 1.98
C LEU A 47 14.26 -7.66 2.21
N LYS A 48 14.83 -8.40 1.26
CA LYS A 48 16.21 -8.96 1.34
C LYS A 48 17.28 -8.12 0.65
N THR A 49 16.95 -6.92 0.16
CA THR A 49 17.88 -6.05 -0.56
C THR A 49 18.59 -5.09 0.41
N PRO A 50 19.77 -4.53 0.05
CA PRO A 50 20.47 -3.55 0.89
C PRO A 50 19.64 -2.29 1.16
N ASP A 51 18.92 -1.82 0.15
CA ASP A 51 18.02 -0.66 0.22
C ASP A 51 16.58 -1.11 -0.11
N PRO A 52 15.87 -1.75 0.83
CA PRO A 52 14.52 -2.23 0.59
C PRO A 52 13.52 -1.08 0.50
N PHE A 53 12.52 -1.26 -0.35
CA PHE A 53 11.40 -0.34 -0.45
C PHE A 53 10.06 -1.07 -0.42
N VAL A 54 9.03 -0.34 -0.02
CA VAL A 54 7.65 -0.82 0.11
C VAL A 54 6.75 0.19 -0.60
N GLY A 55 5.87 -0.28 -1.49
CA GLY A 55 4.80 0.55 -2.03
C GLY A 55 3.81 0.89 -0.92
N ILE A 56 3.42 2.16 -0.80
CA ILE A 56 2.45 2.63 0.21
C ILE A 56 1.32 3.43 -0.43
N ASP A 57 0.11 3.22 0.06
CA ASP A 57 -1.02 4.12 -0.20
C ASP A 57 -1.95 4.17 1.01
N VAL A 58 -2.66 5.29 1.16
CA VAL A 58 -3.63 5.53 2.22
C VAL A 58 -4.91 6.06 1.59
N VAL A 59 -5.96 5.25 1.66
CA VAL A 59 -7.27 5.57 1.06
C VAL A 59 -8.18 6.18 2.11
N ASN A 60 -8.93 7.21 1.70
CA ASN A 60 -9.95 7.90 2.49
C ASN A 60 -9.47 8.28 3.90
N ASN A 61 -8.38 9.05 3.99
CA ASN A 61 -7.81 9.56 5.25
C ASN A 61 -7.55 8.47 6.29
N GLY A 62 -6.97 7.34 5.90
CA GLY A 62 -6.56 6.28 6.84
C GLY A 62 -7.59 5.18 7.04
N ASP A 63 -8.68 5.16 6.27
CA ASP A 63 -9.60 4.02 6.30
C ASP A 63 -8.93 2.73 5.84
N LEU A 64 -8.18 2.81 4.73
CA LEU A 64 -7.36 1.72 4.25
C LEU A 64 -5.90 2.13 4.25
N LEU A 65 -5.05 1.24 4.77
CA LEU A 65 -3.60 1.34 4.69
C LEU A 65 -3.08 0.19 3.84
N LEU A 66 -2.40 0.51 2.75
CA LEU A 66 -1.95 -0.46 1.76
C LEU A 66 -0.43 -0.55 1.71
N PHE A 67 0.10 -1.77 1.73
CA PHE A 67 1.52 -2.05 1.56
C PHE A 67 1.74 -3.02 0.40
N HIS A 68 2.71 -2.74 -0.46
CA HIS A 68 3.01 -3.58 -1.61
C HIS A 68 4.50 -3.94 -1.66
N VAL A 69 4.79 -5.23 -1.75
CA VAL A 69 6.16 -5.77 -1.84
C VAL A 69 6.14 -6.98 -2.77
N LYS A 70 6.92 -6.91 -3.86
CA LYS A 70 6.96 -7.93 -4.92
C LYS A 70 5.54 -8.30 -5.39
N ASN A 71 5.19 -9.59 -5.33
CA ASN A 71 3.89 -10.10 -5.71
C ASN A 71 2.88 -10.15 -4.54
N ARG A 72 3.12 -9.42 -3.45
CA ARG A 72 2.25 -9.40 -2.26
C ARG A 72 1.74 -7.99 -1.99
N CYS A 73 0.45 -7.90 -1.67
CA CYS A 73 -0.16 -6.68 -1.18
C CYS A 73 -0.90 -6.95 0.13
N LEU A 74 -0.79 -6.04 1.09
CA LEU A 74 -1.56 -6.04 2.32
C LEU A 74 -2.45 -4.82 2.32
N ILE A 75 -3.75 -5.02 2.55
CA ILE A 75 -4.75 -3.98 2.75
C ILE A 75 -5.28 -4.12 4.17
N ILE A 76 -5.00 -3.13 5.00
CA ILE A 76 -5.54 -3.06 6.37
C ILE A 76 -6.71 -2.09 6.35
N GLN A 77 -7.91 -2.57 6.71
CA GLN A 77 -9.06 -1.73 7.05
C GLN A 77 -8.80 -1.10 8.42
N PHE A 78 -7.95 -0.09 8.46
CA PHE A 78 -7.24 0.39 9.65
C PHE A 78 -8.20 0.92 10.73
N ASN A 79 -9.10 1.84 10.38
CA ASN A 79 -10.07 2.37 11.35
C ASN A 79 -10.98 1.26 11.91
N ARG A 80 -11.37 0.30 11.07
CA ARG A 80 -12.17 -0.85 11.48
C ARG A 80 -11.41 -1.75 12.45
N MET A 81 -10.13 -2.00 12.19
CA MET A 81 -9.23 -2.73 13.08
C MET A 81 -9.11 -2.07 14.44
N MET A 82 -8.88 -0.76 14.46
CA MET A 82 -8.81 0.02 15.70
C MET A 82 -10.08 -0.11 16.54
N LEU A 83 -11.26 -0.10 15.89
CA LEU A 83 -12.56 -0.27 16.55
C LEU A 83 -12.81 -1.71 17.03
N LEU A 84 -12.53 -2.72 16.21
CA LEU A 84 -12.87 -4.12 16.48
C LEU A 84 -12.00 -4.75 17.57
N ASP A 85 -10.70 -4.41 17.59
CA ASP A 85 -9.76 -4.94 18.56
C ASP A 85 -9.57 -3.99 19.76
N TYR A 86 -10.42 -2.96 19.89
CA TYR A 86 -10.45 -2.00 21.00
C TYR A 86 -9.11 -1.30 21.24
N LEU A 87 -8.36 -1.05 20.17
CA LEU A 87 -7.04 -0.45 20.23
C LEU A 87 -7.14 1.03 20.57
N THR A 88 -6.31 1.53 21.46
CA THR A 88 -6.19 2.96 21.80
C THR A 88 -5.07 3.67 21.06
N ASP A 89 -4.18 2.90 20.46
CA ASP A 89 -2.97 3.35 19.78
C ASP A 89 -2.64 2.39 18.64
N ILE A 90 -1.93 2.89 17.61
CA ILE A 90 -1.41 2.08 16.52
C ILE A 90 -0.64 0.86 17.08
N PRO A 91 -0.94 -0.37 16.65
CA PRO A 91 -0.22 -1.57 17.08
C PRO A 91 1.29 -1.40 16.96
N SER A 92 2.04 -1.76 18.02
CA SER A 92 3.49 -1.50 18.08
C SER A 92 4.25 -2.09 16.90
N SER A 93 3.90 -3.29 16.44
CA SER A 93 4.56 -3.89 15.27
C SER A 93 4.28 -3.16 13.95
N LEU A 94 3.10 -2.55 13.80
CA LEU A 94 2.78 -1.69 12.66
C LEU A 94 3.56 -0.37 12.78
N GLN A 95 3.61 0.24 13.96
CA GLN A 95 4.38 1.44 14.20
C GLN A 95 5.89 1.23 13.95
N GLU A 96 6.46 0.13 14.43
CA GLU A 96 7.84 -0.26 14.18
C GLU A 96 8.13 -0.45 12.69
N PHE A 97 7.19 -1.03 11.93
CA PHE A 97 7.33 -1.18 10.49
C PHE A 97 7.33 0.18 9.77
N LEU A 98 6.41 1.07 10.13
CA LEU A 98 6.30 2.41 9.56
C LEU A 98 7.53 3.30 9.88
N LEU A 99 8.13 3.09 11.05
CA LEU A 99 9.29 3.85 11.53
C LEU A 99 10.65 3.20 11.22
N ASP A 100 10.65 2.07 10.50
CA ASP A 100 11.88 1.37 10.16
C ASP A 100 12.79 2.25 9.29
N LYS A 101 14.03 2.48 9.76
CA LYS A 101 15.00 3.35 9.09
C LYS A 101 15.64 2.70 7.86
N SER A 102 15.58 1.38 7.77
CA SER A 102 16.09 0.64 6.62
C SER A 102 15.13 0.66 5.43
N ILE A 103 13.84 0.96 5.65
CA ILE A 103 12.81 0.88 4.62
C ILE A 103 12.55 2.26 4.02
N THR A 104 12.45 2.30 2.69
CA THR A 104 11.91 3.45 1.96
C THR A 104 10.48 3.17 1.52
N PHE A 105 9.51 3.94 2.00
CA PHE A 105 8.13 3.84 1.50
C PHE A 105 7.96 4.70 0.25
N ILE A 106 7.33 4.15 -0.79
CA ILE A 106 7.13 4.84 -2.07
C ILE A 106 5.65 4.86 -2.41
N GLY A 107 5.08 6.05 -2.57
CA GLY A 107 3.64 6.23 -2.77
C GLY A 107 3.29 7.35 -3.73
N PRO A 108 1.98 7.60 -3.94
CA PRO A 108 1.51 8.67 -4.80
C PRO A 108 1.81 10.06 -4.23
N ARG A 109 1.73 11.08 -5.09
CA ARG A 109 2.13 12.49 -4.82
C ARG A 109 1.54 13.09 -3.53
N ASN A 110 0.33 12.69 -3.17
CA ASN A 110 -0.38 13.23 -2.02
C ASN A 110 0.15 12.69 -0.67
N MET A 111 1.07 11.74 -0.70
CA MET A 111 1.67 11.11 0.49
C MET A 111 2.99 11.76 0.94
N SER A 112 3.41 12.85 0.29
CA SER A 112 4.70 13.52 0.58
C SER A 112 4.78 14.19 1.96
N GLN A 113 3.71 14.18 2.74
CA GLN A 113 3.75 14.56 4.15
C GLN A 113 4.20 13.35 4.97
N MET A 114 5.20 13.50 5.85
CA MET A 114 5.71 12.46 6.77
C MET A 114 4.63 11.89 7.72
N SER A 115 3.41 12.37 7.59
CA SER A 115 2.30 12.00 8.42
C SER A 115 0.96 12.18 7.74
N ILE A 116 0.06 11.23 7.98
CA ILE A 116 -1.32 11.29 7.51
C ILE A 116 -2.21 11.17 8.74
N GLY A 117 -3.12 12.14 8.91
CA GLY A 117 -4.11 12.07 9.98
C GLY A 117 -5.17 11.04 9.63
N SER A 118 -5.36 10.04 10.47
CA SER A 118 -6.55 9.21 10.44
C SER A 118 -7.61 9.78 11.38
N SER A 119 -8.85 9.89 10.92
CA SER A 119 -9.97 10.35 11.75
C SER A 119 -10.88 9.17 12.05
N ILE A 120 -10.84 8.68 13.29
CA ILE A 120 -11.80 7.70 13.81
C ILE A 120 -12.94 8.50 14.44
N SER A 121 -14.18 8.23 14.03
CA SER A 121 -15.36 8.91 14.60
C SER A 121 -15.39 8.76 16.12
N GLY A 122 -15.36 9.88 16.84
CA GLY A 122 -15.42 9.91 18.31
C GLY A 122 -14.09 9.73 19.06
N ARG A 123 -12.93 9.70 18.39
CA ARG A 123 -11.60 9.70 19.01
C ARG A 123 -10.67 10.76 18.42
N SER A 124 -9.65 11.17 19.17
CA SER A 124 -8.58 12.03 18.66
C SER A 124 -7.95 11.39 17.43
N SER A 125 -7.66 12.19 16.41
CA SER A 125 -7.08 11.70 15.16
C SER A 125 -5.71 11.06 15.43
N GLU A 126 -5.60 9.75 15.16
CA GLU A 126 -4.31 9.07 15.21
C GLU A 126 -3.51 9.41 13.96
N LYS A 127 -2.27 9.83 14.17
CA LYS A 127 -1.39 10.27 13.10
C LYS A 127 -0.52 9.09 12.68
N ILE A 128 -0.73 8.57 11.48
CA ILE A 128 0.14 7.56 10.88
C ILE A 128 1.42 8.29 10.46
N VAL A 129 2.55 7.95 11.06
CA VAL A 129 3.85 8.58 10.81
C VAL A 129 4.79 7.60 10.14
N PHE A 130 5.48 8.04 9.09
CA PHE A 130 6.46 7.26 8.36
C PHE A 130 7.87 7.81 8.62
N ASN A 131 8.86 6.93 8.78
CA ASN A 131 10.25 7.39 8.90
C ASN A 131 10.78 7.97 7.57
N ARG A 132 10.47 7.32 6.44
CA ARG A 132 10.89 7.76 5.11
C ARG A 132 9.81 7.44 4.08
N ILE A 133 9.24 8.48 3.48
CA ILE A 133 8.29 8.37 2.38
C ILE A 133 8.77 9.19 1.18
N VAL A 134 8.63 8.62 -0.02
CA VAL A 134 9.07 9.19 -1.28
C VAL A 134 7.91 9.18 -2.26
N ASP A 135 7.64 10.34 -2.87
CA ASP A 135 6.71 10.44 -3.99
C ASP A 135 7.29 9.73 -5.23
N VAL A 136 6.48 8.91 -5.89
CA VAL A 136 6.89 8.21 -7.12
C VAL A 136 7.26 9.18 -8.24
N GLY A 137 6.63 10.35 -8.34
CA GLY A 137 6.98 11.40 -9.31
C GLY A 137 8.37 11.97 -9.06
N TYR A 138 8.69 12.27 -7.80
CA TYR A 138 10.03 12.67 -7.36
C TYR A 138 11.09 11.61 -7.68
N LEU A 139 10.84 10.36 -7.32
CA LEU A 139 11.76 9.25 -7.64
C LEU A 139 12.00 9.17 -9.14
N SER A 140 10.93 9.22 -9.93
CA SER A 140 10.99 9.17 -11.40
C SER A 140 11.79 10.33 -11.98
N GLY A 141 11.51 11.55 -11.55
CA GLY A 141 12.25 12.73 -12.01
C GLY A 141 13.73 12.68 -11.67
N LYS A 142 14.08 12.14 -10.50
CA LYS A 142 15.48 11.96 -10.07
C LYS A 142 16.21 10.89 -10.88
N LEU A 143 15.66 9.68 -10.97
CA LEU A 143 16.33 8.57 -11.64
C LEU A 143 16.37 8.76 -13.17
N CYS A 144 15.33 9.34 -13.78
CA CYS A 144 15.31 9.64 -15.20
C CYS A 144 16.00 10.96 -15.57
N ARG A 145 16.44 11.77 -14.59
CA ARG A 145 16.99 13.13 -14.79
C ARG A 145 16.05 14.04 -15.59
N LYS A 146 14.75 14.00 -15.28
CA LYS A 146 13.67 14.67 -16.02
C LYS A 146 12.76 15.45 -15.07
N PRO A 147 12.94 16.79 -14.94
CA PRO A 147 12.17 17.61 -14.01
C PRO A 147 10.66 17.62 -14.26
N ASP A 148 10.23 17.46 -15.50
CA ASP A 148 8.83 17.42 -15.93
C ASP A 148 8.03 16.28 -15.26
N LEU A 149 8.71 15.19 -14.88
CA LEU A 149 8.08 14.04 -14.21
C LEU A 149 7.62 14.34 -12.78
N LEU A 150 8.10 15.42 -12.17
CA LEU A 150 7.67 15.85 -10.83
C LEU A 150 6.17 16.18 -10.78
N SER A 151 5.60 16.63 -11.91
CA SER A 151 4.19 16.99 -12.04
C SER A 151 3.36 15.97 -12.85
N SER A 152 3.97 14.91 -13.38
CA SER A 152 3.28 13.94 -14.22
C SER A 152 2.18 13.15 -13.51
N THR A 153 1.16 12.71 -14.22
CA THR A 153 0.17 11.77 -13.67
C THR A 153 0.77 10.37 -13.52
N LEU A 154 0.11 9.50 -12.76
CA LEU A 154 0.55 8.12 -12.60
C LEU A 154 0.58 7.38 -13.94
N GLU A 155 -0.41 7.63 -14.80
CA GLU A 155 -0.52 7.07 -16.14
C GLU A 155 0.63 7.54 -17.06
N GLU A 156 1.00 8.82 -16.98
CA GLU A 156 2.15 9.35 -17.71
C GLU A 156 3.47 8.71 -17.25
N LEU A 157 3.62 8.50 -15.93
CA LEU A 157 4.79 7.82 -15.37
C LEU A 157 4.86 6.36 -15.83
N LEU A 158 3.75 5.62 -15.77
CA LEU A 158 3.64 4.25 -16.27
C LEU A 158 4.04 4.14 -17.75
N GLY A 159 3.47 5.01 -18.59
CA GLY A 159 3.80 5.07 -20.02
C GLY A 159 5.28 5.41 -20.26
N ARG A 160 5.85 6.30 -19.43
CA ARG A 160 7.27 6.70 -19.52
C ARG A 160 8.22 5.56 -19.22
N VAL A 161 7.88 4.71 -18.25
CA VAL A 161 8.69 3.53 -17.89
C VAL A 161 8.32 2.29 -18.70
N GLY A 162 7.33 2.36 -19.59
CA GLY A 162 6.94 1.25 -20.45
C GLY A 162 6.21 0.13 -19.71
N ILE A 163 5.39 0.47 -18.71
CA ILE A 163 4.56 -0.47 -17.95
C ILE A 163 3.09 -0.25 -18.35
N ASP A 164 2.41 -1.28 -18.86
CA ASP A 164 0.98 -1.23 -19.22
C ASP A 164 0.12 -1.73 -18.05
N ILE A 165 -0.22 -0.81 -17.16
CA ILE A 165 -1.23 -1.03 -16.11
C ILE A 165 -2.37 -0.06 -16.34
N LYS A 166 -3.58 -0.59 -16.52
CA LYS A 166 -4.78 0.22 -16.74
C LYS A 166 -5.53 0.39 -15.42
N LYS A 167 -5.98 1.62 -15.17
CA LYS A 167 -6.87 1.91 -14.04
C LYS A 167 -8.12 1.01 -14.13
N PRO A 168 -8.45 0.25 -13.08
CA PRO A 168 -9.64 -0.59 -13.07
C PRO A 168 -10.92 0.25 -13.24
N VAL A 169 -11.86 -0.26 -14.03
CA VAL A 169 -13.21 0.30 -14.16
C VAL A 169 -14.10 -0.42 -13.15
N ILE A 170 -14.85 0.34 -12.34
CA ILE A 170 -15.81 -0.24 -11.39
C ILE A 170 -17.16 -0.37 -12.09
N SER A 171 -17.70 -1.59 -12.14
CA SER A 171 -18.90 -1.94 -12.89
C SER A 171 -20.17 -1.34 -12.29
N GLU A 172 -20.19 -1.17 -10.96
CA GLU A 172 -21.37 -0.76 -10.18
C GLU A 172 -21.46 0.76 -9.90
N GLY A 173 -20.65 1.58 -10.59
CA GLY A 173 -20.67 3.05 -10.45
C GLY A 173 -19.49 3.59 -9.65
N SER A 174 -19.73 4.51 -8.72
CA SER A 174 -18.66 5.14 -7.92
C SER A 174 -18.21 4.25 -6.76
N MET A 175 -16.94 4.38 -6.34
CA MET A 175 -16.44 3.80 -5.09
C MET A 175 -17.41 4.03 -3.93
N ARG A 176 -17.44 3.09 -2.98
CA ARG A 176 -18.12 3.32 -1.70
C ARG A 176 -17.57 4.61 -1.06
N PRO A 177 -18.43 5.51 -0.58
CA PRO A 177 -17.99 6.77 0.05
C PRO A 177 -17.41 6.54 1.45
N ASP A 178 -17.78 5.42 2.08
CA ASP A 178 -17.35 5.03 3.42
C ASP A 178 -16.83 3.60 3.40
N TRP A 179 -15.52 3.44 3.59
CA TRP A 179 -14.86 2.13 3.63
C TRP A 179 -15.12 1.37 4.92
N GLN A 180 -15.59 2.04 5.98
CA GLN A 180 -15.92 1.43 7.26
C GLN A 180 -17.27 0.69 7.25
N SER A 181 -18.11 0.97 6.26
CA SER A 181 -19.48 0.47 6.16
C SER A 181 -19.61 -1.06 6.00
N SER A 182 -18.54 -1.77 5.64
CA SER A 182 -18.54 -3.23 5.51
C SER A 182 -17.22 -3.85 5.96
N SER A 183 -17.28 -5.07 6.50
CA SER A 183 -16.10 -5.91 6.81
C SER A 183 -15.48 -6.55 5.57
N VAL A 184 -16.20 -6.62 4.47
CA VAL A 184 -15.83 -7.38 3.28
C VAL A 184 -15.70 -6.44 2.10
N LEU A 185 -14.56 -6.53 1.43
CA LEU A 185 -14.29 -5.88 0.15
C LEU A 185 -14.50 -6.89 -0.98
N SER A 186 -15.12 -6.46 -2.08
CA SER A 186 -15.22 -7.26 -3.30
C SER A 186 -13.87 -7.33 -4.03
N GLU A 187 -13.71 -8.30 -4.92
CA GLU A 187 -12.50 -8.37 -5.75
C GLU A 187 -12.30 -7.12 -6.62
N GLU A 188 -13.39 -6.52 -7.13
CA GLU A 188 -13.34 -5.26 -7.89
C GLU A 188 -12.84 -4.11 -7.03
N GLU A 189 -13.33 -4.00 -5.79
CA GLU A 189 -12.90 -2.97 -4.84
C GLU A 189 -11.43 -3.14 -4.45
N VAL A 190 -11.03 -4.38 -4.12
CA VAL A 190 -9.64 -4.72 -3.81
C VAL A 190 -8.74 -4.34 -4.98
N LYS A 191 -9.10 -4.74 -6.20
CA LYS A 191 -8.33 -4.41 -7.40
C LYS A 191 -8.25 -2.91 -7.64
N TYR A 192 -9.34 -2.18 -7.41
CA TYR A 192 -9.37 -0.74 -7.58
C TYR A 192 -8.45 -0.02 -6.58
N VAL A 193 -8.57 -0.30 -5.28
CA VAL A 193 -7.75 0.38 -4.25
C VAL A 193 -6.27 0.03 -4.39
N MET A 194 -5.96 -1.15 -4.92
CA MET A 194 -4.57 -1.55 -5.18
C MET A 194 -3.92 -0.80 -6.33
N TYR A 195 -4.68 -0.17 -7.24
CA TYR A 195 -4.16 0.39 -8.47
C TYR A 195 -3.01 1.37 -8.23
N GLU A 196 -3.18 2.32 -7.31
CA GLU A 196 -2.16 3.35 -7.07
C GLU A 196 -0.91 2.75 -6.42
N VAL A 197 -1.06 1.97 -5.34
CA VAL A 197 0.09 1.37 -4.64
C VAL A 197 0.88 0.40 -5.53
N HIS A 198 0.18 -0.42 -6.32
CA HIS A 198 0.82 -1.38 -7.23
C HIS A 198 1.55 -0.65 -8.35
N SER A 199 0.94 0.35 -8.97
CA SER A 199 1.57 1.13 -10.03
C SER A 199 2.80 1.87 -9.52
N CYS A 200 2.73 2.49 -8.34
CA CYS A 200 3.87 3.17 -7.72
C CYS A 200 5.02 2.18 -7.46
N TYR A 201 4.71 1.00 -6.92
CA TYR A 201 5.70 -0.05 -6.68
C TYR A 201 6.35 -0.51 -7.99
N GLN A 202 5.57 -0.74 -9.04
CA GLN A 202 6.07 -1.23 -10.33
C GLN A 202 6.99 -0.20 -11.01
N ILE A 203 6.61 1.08 -10.99
CA ILE A 203 7.46 2.17 -11.48
C ILE A 203 8.78 2.19 -10.71
N ALA A 204 8.73 2.18 -9.38
CA ALA A 204 9.91 2.23 -8.54
C ALA A 204 10.83 1.03 -8.77
N ASN A 205 10.25 -0.18 -8.79
CA ASN A 205 10.97 -1.43 -9.01
C ASN A 205 11.73 -1.40 -10.33
N LYS A 206 11.07 -0.99 -11.41
CA LYS A 206 11.70 -0.86 -12.73
C LYS A 206 12.85 0.15 -12.71
N LEU A 207 12.60 1.37 -12.24
CA LEU A 207 13.61 2.43 -12.25
C LEU A 207 14.83 2.12 -11.39
N ILE A 208 14.64 1.54 -10.20
CA ILE A 208 15.73 1.16 -9.31
C ILE A 208 16.55 0.00 -9.91
N THR A 209 15.89 -0.98 -10.52
CA THR A 209 16.56 -2.09 -11.21
C THR A 209 17.37 -1.59 -12.41
N ASP A 210 16.79 -0.70 -13.22
CA ASP A 210 17.47 -0.11 -14.38
C ASP A 210 18.68 0.74 -13.94
N ALA A 211 18.57 1.50 -12.84
CA ALA A 211 19.67 2.31 -12.31
C ALA A 211 20.81 1.47 -11.71
N THR A 212 20.49 0.41 -10.98
CA THR A 212 21.51 -0.45 -10.32
C THR A 212 22.23 -1.37 -11.30
N SER A 213 21.54 -1.84 -12.35
CA SER A 213 22.17 -2.62 -13.43
C SER A 213 23.15 -1.79 -14.26
N ALA A 214 22.85 -0.50 -14.49
CA ALA A 214 23.76 0.42 -15.16
C ALA A 214 25.09 0.61 -14.39
N THR A 215 25.05 0.67 -13.06
CA THR A 215 26.26 0.85 -12.22
C THR A 215 27.13 -0.39 -12.08
N ALA A 216 26.60 -1.59 -12.37
CA ALA A 216 27.36 -2.83 -12.29
C ALA A 216 28.15 -3.16 -13.57
N SER A 217 27.95 -2.37 -14.63
CA SER A 217 28.56 -2.57 -15.96
C SER A 217 29.71 -1.58 -16.25
N GLU A 218 30.09 -0.75 -15.27
CA GLU A 218 31.25 0.15 -15.28
C GLU A 218 32.40 -0.43 -14.43
#